data_AF-A0A522DBZ7-F1
#
_entry.id   AF-A0A522DBZ7-F1
#
_cell.length_a   1.000
_cell.length_b   1.000
_cell.length_c   1.000
_cell.angle_alpha   90.00
_cell.angle_beta   90.00
_cell.angle_gamma   90.00
#
_symmetry.space_group_name_H-M   'P 1'
#
loop_
_entity.id
_entity.type
_entity.pdbx_description
1 polymer ?
#
loop_
_entity_poly.entity_id
_entity_poly.type
_entity_poly.pdbx_seq_one_letter_code
_entity_poly.pdbx_strand_id
1 'polypeptide(L)'
;MNFKLPGPEQDYPLHLNLDLVEALEEAGGSLLKIADDLVSRELKLSAMLPLLRIAYGRAGCTLTVEELDAFLLCRSPASLLADLLMAILTPLHAAGAVTPGEE
;
A
#
# COMPACT_ATOMS: atom_id res chain seq x y z
N MET A 1 -13.33 3.48 2.17
CA MET A 1 -13.00 2.69 0.95
C MET A 1 -12.36 1.39 1.44
N ASN A 2 -12.96 0.23 1.15
CA ASN A 2 -12.41 -1.05 1.62
C ASN A 2 -11.51 -1.60 0.51
N PHE A 3 -10.19 -1.55 0.73
CA PHE A 3 -9.22 -2.21 -0.13
C PHE A 3 -9.05 -3.66 0.35
N LYS A 4 -8.73 -4.58 -0.55
CA LYS A 4 -8.53 -5.98 -0.19
C LYS A 4 -7.12 -6.39 -0.58
N LEU A 5 -6.34 -6.81 0.41
CA LEU A 5 -5.03 -7.40 0.17
C LEU A 5 -5.21 -8.88 -0.13
N PRO A 6 -4.76 -9.39 -1.28
CA PRO A 6 -4.90 -10.80 -1.61
C PRO A 6 -4.05 -11.64 -0.66
N GLY A 7 -4.63 -12.65 -0.03
CA GLY A 7 -3.89 -13.63 0.76
C GLY A 7 -3.78 -14.98 0.06
N PRO A 8 -2.96 -15.91 0.59
CA PRO A 8 -2.87 -17.27 0.10
C PRO A 8 -4.17 -18.07 0.30
N GLU A 9 -4.89 -17.84 1.40
CA GLU A 9 -6.12 -18.57 1.73
C GLU A 9 -7.39 -17.71 1.58
N GLN A 10 -7.31 -16.42 1.89
CA GLN A 10 -8.41 -15.48 1.81
C GLN A 10 -7.91 -14.05 1.56
N ASP A 11 -8.78 -13.18 1.05
CA ASP A 11 -8.49 -11.75 0.96
C ASP A 11 -8.59 -11.08 2.34
N TYR A 12 -7.61 -10.24 2.67
CA TYR A 12 -7.58 -9.46 3.89
C TYR A 12 -8.22 -8.08 3.66
N PRO A 13 -9.33 -7.76 4.36
CA PRO A 13 -9.93 -6.43 4.27
C PRO A 13 -9.00 -5.40 4.93
N LEU A 14 -8.53 -4.46 4.14
CA LEU A 14 -7.72 -3.33 4.60
C LEU A 14 -8.58 -2.07 4.65
N HIS A 15 -8.68 -1.51 5.85
CA HIS A 15 -9.27 -0.21 6.05
C HIS A 15 -8.22 0.86 5.77
N LEU A 16 -8.42 1.61 4.67
CA LEU A 16 -7.59 2.77 4.35
C LEU A 16 -7.96 3.91 5.30
N ASN A 17 -7.13 4.15 6.31
CA ASN A 17 -7.27 5.20 7.30
C ASN A 17 -5.99 6.04 7.40
N LEU A 18 -6.06 7.18 8.10
CA LEU A 18 -4.91 8.07 8.25
C LEU A 18 -3.74 7.37 8.96
N ASP A 19 -4.02 6.58 10.00
CA ASP A 19 -3.02 5.84 10.77
C ASP A 19 -2.23 4.82 9.94
N LEU A 20 -2.84 4.17 8.94
CA LEU A 20 -2.14 3.34 7.98
C LEU A 20 -1.21 4.18 7.08
N VAL A 21 -1.70 5.31 6.59
CA VAL A 21 -0.92 6.23 5.74
C VAL A 21 0.29 6.73 6.51
N GLU A 22 0.10 7.20 7.74
CA GLU A 22 1.18 7.64 8.63
C GLU A 22 2.19 6.52 8.89
N ALA A 23 1.73 5.31 9.21
CA ALA A 23 2.63 4.18 9.44
C ALA A 23 3.46 3.80 8.19
N LEU A 24 2.88 3.91 7.00
CA LEU A 24 3.61 3.69 5.74
C LEU A 24 4.61 4.82 5.48
N GLU A 25 4.25 6.07 5.78
CA GLU A 25 5.14 7.22 5.63
C GLU A 25 6.30 7.23 6.63
N GLU A 26 6.06 6.78 7.87
CA GLU A 26 7.13 6.59 8.85
C GLU A 26 8.14 5.52 8.41
N ALA A 27 7.66 4.47 7.75
CA ALA A 27 8.51 3.36 7.31
C ALA A 27 9.26 3.63 5.99
N GLY A 28 8.63 4.31 5.03
CA GLY A 28 9.19 4.51 3.69
C GLY A 28 9.44 5.95 3.27
N GLY A 29 9.05 6.92 4.10
CA GLY A 29 8.97 8.34 3.71
C GLY A 29 7.71 8.63 2.89
N SER A 30 7.71 9.74 2.16
CA SER A 30 6.52 10.21 1.44
C SER A 30 5.92 9.15 0.49
N LEU A 31 4.62 8.86 0.62
CA LEU A 31 3.93 7.90 -0.25
C LEU A 31 4.00 8.27 -1.73
N LEU A 32 3.98 9.57 -2.05
CA LEU A 32 4.14 10.07 -3.42
C LEU A 32 5.52 9.74 -3.96
N LYS A 33 6.57 9.87 -3.13
CA LYS A 33 7.94 9.52 -3.52
C LYS A 33 8.08 8.02 -3.74
N ILE A 34 7.48 7.21 -2.86
CA ILE A 34 7.47 5.74 -3.02
C ILE A 34 6.74 5.35 -4.33
N ALA A 35 5.63 6.00 -4.65
CA ALA A 35 4.91 5.78 -5.90
C ALA A 35 5.77 6.17 -7.12
N ASP A 36 6.46 7.30 -7.06
CA ASP A 36 7.38 7.76 -8.10
C ASP A 36 8.56 6.78 -8.31
N ASP A 37 9.23 6.39 -7.22
CA ASP A 37 10.34 5.42 -7.23
C ASP A 37 9.86 4.04 -7.75
N LEU A 38 8.61 3.66 -7.47
CA LEU A 38 7.99 2.43 -7.96
C LEU A 38 7.75 2.48 -9.48
N VAL A 39 7.24 3.60 -10.00
CA VAL A 39 7.03 3.83 -11.44
C VAL A 39 8.36 3.91 -12.18
N SER A 40 9.35 4.57 -11.59
CA SER A 40 10.73 4.67 -12.10
C SER A 40 11.52 3.36 -11.98
N ARG A 41 10.95 2.32 -11.34
CA ARG A 41 11.57 1.00 -11.09
C ARG A 41 12.86 1.08 -10.28
N GLU A 42 13.02 2.15 -9.50
CA GLU A 42 14.16 2.40 -8.62
C GLU A 42 13.92 1.85 -7.21
N LEU A 43 12.66 1.62 -6.85
CA LEU A 43 12.28 1.08 -5.56
C LEU A 43 12.80 -0.38 -5.42
N LYS A 44 13.61 -0.62 -4.39
CA LYS A 44 14.17 -1.94 -4.11
C LYS A 44 13.18 -2.83 -3.38
N LEU A 45 13.27 -4.14 -3.63
CA LEU A 45 12.44 -5.13 -2.96
C LEU A 45 12.59 -5.11 -1.42
N SER A 46 13.80 -4.82 -0.92
CA SER A 46 14.08 -4.61 0.50
C SER A 46 13.33 -3.43 1.12
N ALA A 47 12.91 -2.45 0.33
CA ALA A 47 12.07 -1.34 0.76
C ALA A 47 10.57 -1.63 0.57
N MET A 48 10.20 -2.43 -0.44
CA MET A 48 8.80 -2.81 -0.69
C MET A 48 8.23 -3.76 0.38
N LEU A 49 9.01 -4.77 0.78
CA LEU A 49 8.56 -5.77 1.74
C LEU A 49 8.10 -5.17 3.08
N PRO A 50 8.87 -4.30 3.76
CA PRO A 50 8.41 -3.73 5.03
C PRO A 50 7.12 -2.91 4.90
N LEU A 51 6.94 -2.16 3.81
CA LEU A 51 5.71 -1.41 3.54
C LEU A 51 4.49 -2.34 3.41
N LEU A 52 4.65 -3.41 2.63
CA LEU A 52 3.60 -4.41 2.46
C LEU A 52 3.31 -5.12 3.79
N ARG A 53 4.34 -5.50 4.56
CA ARG A 53 4.15 -6.12 5.88
C ARG A 53 3.34 -5.25 6.84
N ILE A 54 3.56 -3.94 6.84
CA ILE A 54 2.75 -2.99 7.63
C ILE A 54 1.29 -3.04 7.19
N ALA A 55 1.04 -2.97 5.88
CA ALA A 55 -0.32 -3.03 5.35
C ALA A 55 -1.02 -4.35 5.71
N TYR A 56 -0.37 -5.50 5.54
CA TYR A 56 -0.93 -6.80 5.92
C TYR A 56 -1.15 -6.92 7.44
N GLY A 57 -0.21 -6.44 8.26
CA GLY A 57 -0.36 -6.43 9.72
C GLY A 57 -1.57 -5.61 10.17
N ARG A 58 -1.81 -4.45 9.54
CA ARG A 58 -2.99 -3.60 9.82
C ARG A 58 -4.29 -4.19 9.27
N ALA A 59 -4.23 -5.01 8.22
CA ALA A 59 -5.38 -5.77 7.72
C ALA A 59 -5.74 -7.00 8.58
N GLY A 60 -5.01 -7.24 9.68
CA GLY A 60 -5.22 -8.40 10.54
C GLY A 60 -4.67 -9.71 9.96
N CYS A 61 -3.65 -9.63 9.09
CA CYS A 61 -2.98 -10.81 8.57
C CYS A 61 -2.33 -11.62 9.71
N THR A 62 -2.69 -12.91 9.81
CA THR A 62 -2.17 -13.84 10.82
C THR A 62 -0.97 -14.64 10.34
N LEU A 63 -0.56 -14.47 9.08
CA LEU A 63 0.61 -15.14 8.53
C LEU A 63 1.88 -14.70 9.24
N THR A 64 2.82 -15.62 9.37
CA THR A 64 4.17 -15.28 9.83
C THR A 64 4.88 -14.42 8.78
N VAL A 65 5.92 -13.69 9.22
CA VAL A 65 6.73 -12.85 8.31
C VAL A 65 7.31 -13.68 7.16
N GLU A 66 7.75 -14.90 7.44
CA GLU A 66 8.32 -15.81 6.44
C GLU A 66 7.27 -16.24 5.41
N GLU A 67 6.07 -16.63 5.85
CA GLU A 67 4.97 -17.00 4.95
C GLU A 67 4.50 -15.82 4.09
N LEU A 68 4.40 -14.64 4.71
CA LEU A 68 4.01 -13.42 4.02
C LEU A 68 5.06 -13.02 2.98
N ASP A 69 6.35 -13.05 3.31
CA ASP A 69 7.41 -12.76 2.35
C ASP A 69 7.41 -13.75 1.19
N ALA A 70 7.30 -15.05 1.47
CA ALA A 70 7.23 -16.08 0.44
C ALA A 70 6.05 -15.84 -0.51
N PHE A 71 4.89 -15.49 0.05
CA PHE A 71 3.70 -15.14 -0.73
C PHE A 71 3.92 -13.88 -1.59
N LEU A 72 4.46 -12.80 -1.00
CA LEU A 72 4.72 -11.53 -1.69
C LEU A 72 5.72 -11.72 -2.84
N LEU A 73 6.75 -12.53 -2.63
CA LEU A 73 7.73 -12.88 -3.66
C LEU A 73 7.09 -13.65 -4.83
N CYS A 74 6.11 -14.52 -4.57
CA CYS A 74 5.36 -15.22 -5.61
C CYS A 74 4.38 -14.33 -6.39
N ARG A 75 3.87 -13.24 -5.79
CA ARG A 75 2.79 -12.40 -6.34
C ARG A 75 3.25 -11.08 -6.97
N SER A 76 4.55 -10.82 -7.04
CA SER A 76 5.14 -9.53 -7.45
C SER A 76 4.82 -8.40 -6.47
N PRO A 77 5.73 -8.08 -5.52
CA PRO A 77 5.46 -7.09 -4.48
C PRO A 77 5.25 -5.68 -5.04
N ALA A 78 5.89 -5.36 -6.17
CA ALA A 78 5.73 -4.09 -6.86
C ALA A 78 4.28 -3.83 -7.32
N SER A 79 3.60 -4.84 -7.87
CA SER A 79 2.21 -4.70 -8.31
C SER A 79 1.26 -4.51 -7.13
N LEU A 80 1.45 -5.28 -6.06
CA LEU A 80 0.64 -5.14 -4.84
C LEU A 80 0.83 -3.77 -4.19
N LEU A 81 2.06 -3.28 -4.15
CA LEU A 81 2.35 -1.95 -3.61
C LEU A 81 1.74 -0.86 -4.50
N ALA A 82 1.79 -1.01 -5.83
CA ALA A 82 1.16 -0.06 -6.75
C ALA A 82 -0.36 0.01 -6.53
N ASP A 83 -1.04 -1.14 -6.45
CA ASP A 83 -2.47 -1.20 -6.18
C ASP A 83 -2.84 -0.56 -4.82
N LEU A 84 -2.05 -0.84 -3.79
CA LEU A 84 -2.22 -0.24 -2.47
C LEU A 84 -2.06 1.29 -2.53
N LEU A 85 -0.98 1.76 -3.15
CA LEU A 85 -0.69 3.19 -3.30
C LEU A 85 -1.77 3.89 -4.13
N MET A 86 -2.27 3.27 -5.20
CA MET A 86 -3.40 3.79 -5.96
C MET A 86 -4.64 3.88 -5.09
N ALA A 87 -4.98 2.83 -4.33
CA ALA A 87 -6.15 2.85 -3.47
C ALA A 87 -6.08 3.94 -2.39
N ILE A 88 -4.89 4.31 -1.93
CA ILE A 88 -4.65 5.41 -0.99
C ILE A 88 -4.67 6.78 -1.69
N LEU A 89 -3.93 6.93 -2.80
CA LEU A 89 -3.69 8.21 -3.47
C LEU A 89 -4.86 8.65 -4.37
N THR A 90 -5.60 7.72 -4.99
CA THR A 90 -6.75 8.02 -5.84
C THR A 90 -7.85 8.81 -5.11
N PRO A 91 -8.34 8.40 -3.91
CA PRO A 91 -9.35 9.19 -3.20
C PRO A 91 -8.79 10.53 -2.70
N LEU A 92 -7.50 10.64 -2.39
CA LEU A 92 -6.87 11.93 -2.05
C LEU A 92 -6.87 12.88 -3.24
N HIS A 93 -6.59 12.37 -4.44
CA HIS A 93 -6.63 13.15 -5.67
C HIS A 93 -8.07 13.58 -6.02
N ALA A 94 -9.05 12.70 -5.81
CA ALA A 94 -10.46 13.02 -6.00
C ALA A 94 -10.99 14.02 -4.96
N ALA A 95 -10.53 13.95 -3.71
CA ALA A 95 -10.87 14.91 -2.66
C ALA A 95 -10.22 16.29 -2.87
N GLY A 96 -9.05 16.34 -3.52
CA GLY A 96 -8.40 17.59 -3.96
C GLY A 96 -8.97 18.18 -5.25
N ALA A 97 -9.84 17.46 -5.97
CA ALA A 97 -10.46 17.89 -7.23
C ALA A 97 -11.84 18.58 -7.07
N VAL A 98 -12.31 18.75 -5.83
CA VAL A 98 -13.35 19.72 -5.44
C VAL A 98 -12.59 20.87 -4.80
N THR A 99 -12.14 21.89 -5.53
CA THR A 99 -12.98 22.99 -6.03
C THR A 99 -12.46 23.55 -7.37
N PRO A 100 -13.15 23.38 -8.51
CA PRO A 100 -13.33 24.50 -9.41
C PRO A 100 -14.32 25.44 -8.73
N GLY A 101 -13.92 26.70 -8.52
CA GLY A 101 -14.75 27.71 -7.90
C GLY A 101 -16.16 27.73 -8.49
N GLU A 102 -17.14 27.70 -7.58
CA GLU A 102 -18.31 28.55 -7.74
C GLU A 102 -17.80 29.97 -7.99
N GLU A 103 -18.18 30.53 -9.15
CA GLU A 103 -18.58 31.92 -9.46
C GLU A 103 -18.20 32.32 -10.91
#